data_AF-A0A7C3RGC9-F1
#
_entry.id   AF-A0A7C3RGC9-F1
#
_cell.length_a   1.000
_cell.length_b   1.000
_cell.length_c   1.000
_cell.angle_alpha   90.00
_cell.angle_beta   90.00
_cell.angle_gamma   90.00
#
_symmetry.space_group_name_H-M   'P 1'
#
loop_
_entity.id
_entity.type
_entity.pdbx_description
1 polymer ?
#
loop_
_entity_poly.entity_id
_entity_poly.type
_entity_poly.pdbx_seq_one_letter_code
_entity_poly.pdbx_strand_id
1 'polypeptide(L)' 'MNTYLKAFIYLILFGLLHFGYESTGLQFLKPICGTNESVFQHLKMGFFAYFFASLIEYVVIRRRLKANNFWSS' A
#
# COMPACT_ATOMS: atom_id res chain seq x y z
N MET A 1 0.79 -5.92 13.19
CA MET A 1 2.03 -6.41 12.53
C MET A 1 3.22 -5.78 13.25
N ASN A 2 4.46 -6.30 13.13
CA ASN A 2 5.62 -5.56 13.67
C ASN A 2 5.70 -4.19 12.96
N THR A 3 5.83 -3.09 13.71
CA THR A 3 5.86 -1.72 13.18
C THR A 3 6.95 -1.54 12.12
N TYR A 4 8.12 -2.15 12.31
CA TYR A 4 9.21 -2.11 11.33
C TYR A 4 8.84 -2.81 10.02
N LEU A 5 8.12 -3.93 10.09
CA LEU A 5 7.64 -4.63 8.90
C LEU A 5 6.59 -3.79 8.15
N LYS A 6 5.74 -3.06 8.88
CA LYS A 6 4.78 -2.12 8.29
C LYS A 6 5.48 -0.98 7.55
N ALA A 7 6.49 -0.38 8.19
CA ALA A 7 7.29 0.68 7.58
C ALA A 7 8.02 0.20 6.32
N PHE A 8 8.53 -1.04 6.34
CA PHE A 8 9.18 -1.63 5.17
C PHE A 8 8.21 -1.88 4.01
N ILE A 9 7.02 -2.45 4.28
CA ILE A 9 5.96 -2.63 3.28
C ILE A 9 5.51 -1.29 2.70
N TYR A 10 5.35 -0.27 3.56
CA TYR A 10 5.05 1.09 3.14
C TYR A 10 6.11 1.63 2.17
N LEU A 11 7.40 1.46 2.48
CA LEU A 11 8.49 1.95 1.64
C LEU A 11 8.48 1.29 0.25
N ILE A 12 8.25 -0.03 0.20
CA ILE A 12 8.13 -0.77 -1.07
C ILE A 12 6.94 -0.25 -1.88
N LEU A 13 5.76 -0.11 -1.25
CA LEU A 13 4.56 0.38 -1.92
C LEU A 13 4.72 1.82 -2.42
N PHE A 14 5.38 2.67 -1.63
CA PHE A 14 5.66 4.05 -2.01
C PHE A 14 6.58 4.10 -3.25
N GLY A 15 7.65 3.31 -3.27
CA GLY A 15 8.53 3.20 -4.44
C GLY A 15 7.80 2.66 -5.68
N LEU A 16 6.97 1.63 -5.52
CA LEU A 16 6.15 1.08 -6.61
C LEU A 16 5.18 2.12 -7.17
N LEU A 17 4.56 2.94 -6.33
CA LEU A 17 3.65 4.00 -6.76
C LEU A 17 4.38 5.18 -7.42
N HIS A 18 5.61 5.44 -6.99
CA HIS A 18 6.48 6.46 -7.57
C HIS A 18 6.87 6.10 -9.02
N PHE A 19 7.38 4.88 -9.23
CA PHE A 19 7.83 4.43 -10.54
C PHE A 19 6.75 3.78 -11.40
N GLY A 20 5.60 3.45 -10.82
CA GLY A 20 4.56 2.66 -11.48
C GLY A 20 3.97 3.33 -12.72
N TYR A 21 3.81 4.65 -12.72
CA TYR A 21 3.30 5.33 -13.91
C TYR A 21 4.35 5.44 -15.01
N GLU A 22 5.58 5.86 -14.69
CA GLU A 22 6.69 5.92 -15.65
C GLU A 22 6.95 4.57 -16.32
N SER A 23 6.91 3.48 -15.54
CA SER A 23 7.22 2.15 -16.06
C SER A 23 6.10 1.54 -16.92
N THR A 24 4.84 1.92 -16.72
CA THR A 24 3.71 1.25 -17.39
C THR A 24 3.04 2.11 -18.45
N GLY A 25 3.20 3.44 -18.43
CA GLY A 25 2.61 4.37 -19.41
C GLY A 25 1.07 4.40 -19.45
N LEU A 26 0.42 3.64 -18.55
CA LEU A 26 -1.03 3.49 -18.50
C LEU A 26 -1.68 4.73 -17.86
N GLN A 27 -2.58 5.37 -18.62
CA GLN A 27 -3.28 6.57 -18.16
C GLN A 27 -4.15 6.33 -16.92
N PHE A 28 -4.60 5.09 -16.70
CA PHE A 28 -5.40 4.72 -15.53
C PHE A 28 -4.63 4.76 -14.20
N LEU A 29 -3.29 4.71 -14.24
CA LEU A 29 -2.46 4.78 -13.03
C LEU A 29 -2.19 6.22 -12.57
N LYS A 30 -2.42 7.24 -13.41
CA LYS A 30 -2.25 8.67 -13.08
C LYS A 30 -2.89 9.11 -11.75
N PRO A 31 -4.13 8.72 -11.39
CA PRO A 31 -4.71 9.14 -10.12
C PRO A 31 -3.97 8.60 -8.90
N ILE A 32 -3.31 7.44 -8.97
CA ILE A 32 -2.71 6.78 -7.80
C ILE A 32 -1.19 6.98 -7.78
N CYS A 33 -0.54 6.87 -8.94
CA CYS A 33 0.90 6.98 -9.09
C CYS A 33 1.41 8.43 -9.17
N GLY A 34 2.73 8.54 -9.04
CA GLY A 34 3.49 9.74 -9.33
C GLY A 34 3.59 10.00 -10.80
N THR A 35 3.24 11.22 -11.20
CA THR A 35 3.30 11.70 -12.58
C THR A 35 4.21 12.92 -12.71
N ASN A 36 4.57 13.56 -11.60
CA ASN A 36 5.52 14.66 -11.50
C ASN A 36 6.16 14.71 -10.10
N GLU A 37 7.17 15.57 -9.97
CA GLU A 37 7.94 15.78 -8.74
C GLU A 37 7.19 16.63 -7.68
N SER A 38 5.91 16.95 -7.89
CA SER A 38 5.19 17.84 -6.98
C SER A 38 5.00 17.20 -5.60
N VAL A 39 5.14 18.00 -4.55
CA VAL A 39 4.90 17.57 -3.16
C VAL A 39 3.50 17.00 -2.98
N PHE A 40 2.49 17.56 -3.66
CA PHE A 40 1.12 17.04 -3.60
C PHE A 40 1.00 15.62 -4.16
N GLN A 41 1.80 15.27 -5.17
CA GLN A 41 1.79 13.92 -5.71
C GLN A 41 2.49 12.94 -4.78
N HIS A 42 3.59 13.35 -4.15
CA HIS A 42 4.26 12.56 -3.11
C HIS A 42 3.33 12.31 -1.90
N LEU A 43 2.58 13.31 -1.45
CA LEU A 43 1.57 13.17 -0.39
C LEU A 43 0.47 12.18 -0.78
N LYS A 44 -0.05 12.31 -2.00
CA LYS A 44 -1.08 11.41 -2.55
C LYS A 44 -0.58 9.96 -2.61
N MET A 45 0.63 9.74 -3.11
CA MET A 45 1.28 8.42 -3.13
C MET A 45 1.51 7.89 -1.72
N GLY A 46 1.95 8.74 -0.79
CA GLY A 46 2.11 8.38 0.62
C GLY A 46 0.80 7.94 1.26
N PHE A 47 -0.29 8.65 0.98
CA PHE A 47 -1.62 8.25 1.43
C PHE A 47 -2.00 6.86 0.88
N PHE A 48 -1.88 6.63 -0.43
CA PHE A 48 -2.22 5.34 -1.03
C PHE A 48 -1.30 4.21 -0.56
N ALA A 49 0.01 4.45 -0.43
CA ALA A 49 0.97 3.48 0.10
C ALA A 49 0.59 3.05 1.52
N TYR A 50 0.23 4.00 2.38
CA TYR A 50 -0.19 3.71 3.75
C TYR A 50 -1.54 2.99 3.81
N PHE A 51 -2.48 3.38 2.94
CA PHE A 51 -3.77 2.69 2.79
C PHE A 51 -3.57 1.23 2.40
N PHE A 52 -2.76 0.94 1.38
CA PHE A 52 -2.47 -0.43 0.96
C PHE A 52 -1.70 -1.22 2.04
N ALA A 53 -0.71 -0.62 2.70
CA ALA A 53 -0.01 -1.27 3.80
C ALA A 53 -0.96 -1.65 4.96
N SER A 54 -1.93 -0.78 5.27
CA SER A 54 -2.95 -1.03 6.28
C SER A 54 -3.97 -2.07 5.85
N LEU A 55 -4.32 -2.12 4.55
CA LEU A 55 -5.17 -3.16 3.99
C LEU A 55 -4.51 -4.54 4.06
N ILE A 56 -3.21 -4.63 3.71
CA ILE A 56 -2.42 -5.87 3.84
C ILE A 56 -2.39 -6.31 5.30
N GLU A 57 -2.10 -5.38 6.22
CA GLU A 57 -2.11 -5.66 7.65
C GLU A 57 -3.47 -6.19 8.11
N TYR A 58 -4.57 -5.56 7.69
CA TYR A 58 -5.92 -6.01 8.01
C TYR A 58 -6.19 -7.43 7.50
N VAL A 59 -5.83 -7.75 6.25
CA VAL A 59 -6.04 -9.08 5.67
C VAL A 59 -5.20 -10.14 6.41
N VAL A 60 -3.95 -9.83 6.75
CA VAL A 60 -3.07 -10.75 7.51
C VAL A 60 -3.60 -11.00 8.92
N ILE A 61 -4.04 -9.95 9.62
CA ILE A 61 -4.62 -10.09 10.97
C ILE A 61 -5.95 -10.85 10.91
N ARG A 62 -6.82 -10.53 9.95
CA ARG A 62 -8.10 -11.22 9.76
C ARG A 62 -7.91 -12.72 9.50
N ARG A 63 -6.91 -13.10 8.70
CA ARG A 63 -6.55 -14.51 8.47
C ARG A 63 -6.09 -15.20 9.76
N ARG A 64 -5.26 -14.53 10.56
CA ARG A 64 -4.79 -15.06 11.86
C ARG A 64 -5.94 -15.25 12.85
N LEU A 65 -6.88 -14.31 12.91
CA LEU A 65 -8.06 -14.41 13.77
C LEU A 65 -9.03 -15.49 13.29
N LYS A 66 -9.26 -15.63 11.98
CA LYS A 66 -10.08 -16.71 11.43
C LYS A 66 -9.50 -18.10 11.71
N ALA A 67 -8.17 -18.25 11.67
CA ALA A 67 -7.50 -19.52 11.99
C ALA A 67 -7.57 -19.90 13.48
N ASN A 68 -7.72 -18.93 14.38
CA ASN A 68 -7.77 -19.13 15.83
C ASN A 68 -9.19 -19.00 16.42
N ASN A 69 -10.20 -18.75 15.60
CA ASN A 69 -11.59 -18.67 16.06
C ASN A 69 -12.23 -20.06 16.04
N PHE A 70 -12.53 -20.56 17.24
CA PHE A 70 -13.23 -21.83 17.49
C PHE A 70 -14.66 -21.90 16.89
N TRP A 71 -15.23 -20.74 16.48
CA TRP A 71 -16.59 -20.59 15.96
C TRP A 71 -16.65 -20.13 14.50
N SER A 72 -15.74 -20.59 13.63
CA SER A 72 -15.98 -20.48 12.18
C SER A 72 -16.63 -21.77 11.67
N SER A 73 -17.95 -21.88 11.87
CA SER A 73 -18.80 -22.75 11.05
C SER A 73 -19.23 -22.03 9.78
#